data_AF-A0AAE0YYF9-F1
#
_entry.id   AF-A0AAE0YYF9-F1
#
_cell.length_a   1.000
_cell.length_b   1.000
_cell.length_c   1.000
_cell.angle_alpha   90.00
_cell.angle_beta   90.00
_cell.angle_gamma   90.00
#
_symmetry.space_group_name_H-M   'P 1'
#
loop_
_entity.id
_entity.type
_entity.pdbx_description
1 polymer ?
#
loop_
_entity_poly.entity_id
_entity_poly.type
_entity_poly.pdbx_seq_one_letter_code
_entity_poly.pdbx_strand_id
1 'polypeptide(L)'
;MLTEPCNTSAVVSFYGAVSQPLRCVWSFYSTSAAVEPSSPSVKTAVPGPKSNALKRDLDSIQNTELVRFFVDYARSAGNYIMDVDGNVMLDLMTQIASIPVGYNHPRILKALMDPANLSTFANRPALGMHPPAQFGSDLSNTLVTVAPPGIDQVMTMACGACSVENALKAAFMAYRRRERGGNPPSQEEIQTSLKNSPPGCPKLSALSFNNAFHGRTMGALALTHTKWVHKLDFPSPNWPIASFPYLKYPLEDYVNENKAEEAKCLAEVTHLHLLCLTAKTLALRLVNISR
;
A
#
# COMPACT_ATOMS: atom_id res chain seq x y z
N MET A 1 54.00 -47.47 -5.84
CA MET A 1 53.74 -47.37 -7.29
C MET A 1 53.22 -45.95 -7.50
N LEU A 2 54.02 -44.91 -7.79
CA LEU A 2 54.78 -44.68 -9.03
C LEU A 2 53.94 -45.18 -10.22
N THR A 3 53.35 -44.33 -11.07
CA THR A 3 54.02 -43.37 -11.96
C THR A 3 53.07 -42.31 -12.53
N GLU A 4 53.48 -41.04 -12.58
CA GLU A 4 53.13 -40.06 -13.64
C GLU A 4 54.06 -40.25 -14.87
N PRO A 5 53.99 -39.51 -16.01
CA PRO A 5 52.98 -38.56 -16.56
C PRO A 5 52.69 -38.80 -18.07
N CYS A 6 51.82 -37.99 -18.69
CA CYS A 6 51.93 -37.69 -20.13
C CYS A 6 51.69 -36.18 -20.40
N ASN A 7 52.78 -35.51 -20.77
CA ASN A 7 52.86 -34.19 -21.43
C ASN A 7 52.52 -34.43 -22.93
N THR A 8 51.89 -33.57 -23.74
CA THR A 8 52.30 -32.22 -24.17
C THR A 8 51.35 -31.78 -25.32
N SER A 9 51.29 -30.46 -25.57
CA SER A 9 50.91 -29.79 -26.85
C SER A 9 49.41 -29.65 -27.14
N ALA A 10 48.85 -28.52 -27.61
CA ALA A 10 49.42 -27.27 -28.10
C ALA A 10 48.43 -26.11 -27.88
N VAL A 11 49.01 -24.95 -27.68
CA VAL A 11 48.36 -23.63 -27.65
C VAL A 11 47.75 -23.32 -29.01
N VAL A 12 46.47 -22.96 -29.05
CA VAL A 12 45.91 -22.16 -30.15
C VAL A 12 45.25 -20.92 -29.57
N SER A 13 46.01 -19.84 -29.65
CA SER A 13 45.59 -18.48 -29.40
C SER A 13 44.75 -18.01 -30.59
N PHE A 14 43.46 -17.74 -30.38
CA PHE A 14 42.66 -16.96 -31.33
C PHE A 14 42.55 -15.52 -30.81
N TYR A 15 43.55 -14.71 -31.18
CA TYR A 15 43.37 -13.26 -31.26
C TYR A 15 42.47 -12.96 -32.46
N GLY A 16 41.19 -12.70 -32.19
CA GLY A 16 40.23 -12.15 -33.14
C GLY A 16 39.68 -10.84 -32.57
N ALA A 17 40.29 -9.73 -32.98
CA ALA A 17 39.91 -8.40 -32.57
C ALA A 17 38.49 -8.04 -33.07
N VAL A 18 37.57 -7.83 -32.13
CA VAL A 18 36.43 -6.93 -32.31
C VAL A 18 36.36 -6.04 -31.08
N SER A 19 37.32 -5.11 -30.98
CA SER A 19 37.23 -4.00 -30.03
C SER A 19 36.25 -2.96 -30.58
N GLN A 20 34.95 -3.22 -30.47
CA GLN A 20 34.03 -2.11 -30.32
C GLN A 20 34.00 -1.80 -28.83
N PRO A 21 34.53 -0.64 -28.38
CA PRO A 21 34.17 -0.19 -27.06
C PRO A 21 32.67 0.08 -27.13
N LEU A 22 31.87 -0.77 -26.48
CA LEU A 22 30.59 -0.34 -25.96
C LEU A 22 30.94 0.84 -25.05
N ARG A 23 30.96 2.04 -25.64
CA ARG A 23 30.86 3.29 -24.91
C ARG A 23 29.50 3.20 -24.26
N CYS A 24 29.49 2.57 -23.09
CA CYS A 24 28.42 2.71 -22.13
C CYS A 24 28.50 4.17 -21.74
N VAL A 25 27.81 5.01 -22.51
CA VAL A 25 27.56 6.39 -22.16
C VAL A 25 26.58 6.33 -21.00
N TRP A 26 27.08 5.95 -19.83
CA TRP A 26 26.61 6.57 -18.60
C TRP A 26 27.01 8.03 -18.75
N SER A 27 26.22 8.76 -19.54
CA SER A 27 26.13 10.20 -19.39
C SER A 27 25.80 10.33 -17.92
N PHE A 28 26.79 10.76 -17.13
CA PHE A 28 26.54 11.29 -15.81
C PHE A 28 25.48 12.36 -16.06
N TYR A 29 24.22 12.01 -15.82
CA TYR A 29 23.17 13.00 -15.69
C TYR A 29 23.71 13.91 -14.61
N SER A 30 24.14 15.11 -15.03
CA SER A 30 24.59 16.15 -14.14
C SER A 30 23.57 16.22 -13.02
N THR A 31 23.96 15.80 -11.82
CA THR A 31 23.17 15.79 -10.59
C THR A 31 22.96 17.20 -10.06
N SER A 32 22.96 18.21 -10.95
CA SER A 32 22.21 19.44 -10.75
C SER A 32 20.78 19.01 -10.48
N ALA A 33 20.43 18.90 -9.19
CA ALA A 33 19.09 18.70 -8.71
C ALA A 33 18.18 19.58 -9.56
N ALA A 34 17.20 18.97 -10.24
CA ALA A 34 16.29 19.71 -11.08
C ALA A 34 15.71 20.85 -10.23
N VAL A 35 16.04 22.09 -10.62
CA VAL A 35 15.64 23.27 -9.86
C VAL A 35 14.13 23.39 -10.03
N GLU A 36 13.42 23.54 -8.91
CA GLU A 36 11.97 23.71 -8.94
C GLU A 36 11.60 24.92 -9.84
N PRO A 37 10.74 24.73 -10.86
CA PRO A 37 10.28 25.82 -11.71
C PRO A 37 9.57 26.92 -10.92
N SER A 38 9.70 28.18 -11.34
CA SER A 38 8.99 29.30 -10.70
C SER A 38 7.50 29.36 -11.06
N SER A 39 7.08 28.75 -12.17
CA SER A 39 5.70 28.75 -12.64
C SER A 39 5.40 27.55 -13.56
N PRO A 40 4.12 27.16 -13.73
CA PRO A 40 3.74 26.18 -14.73
C PRO A 40 3.97 26.71 -16.16
N SER A 41 4.15 25.80 -17.12
CA SER A 41 4.36 26.10 -18.54
C SER A 41 3.83 24.96 -19.41
N VAL A 42 2.65 25.14 -19.98
CA VAL A 42 2.01 24.18 -20.89
C VAL A 42 2.32 24.57 -22.35
N LYS A 43 2.91 23.65 -23.10
CA LYS A 43 3.39 23.81 -24.49
C LYS A 43 2.52 23.07 -25.50
N THR A 44 1.81 22.02 -25.07
CA THR A 44 0.92 21.21 -25.92
C THR A 44 -0.41 20.98 -25.21
N ALA A 45 -1.38 20.37 -25.90
CA ALA A 45 -2.48 19.71 -25.21
C ALA A 45 -1.94 18.63 -24.25
N VAL A 46 -2.70 18.32 -23.19
CA VAL A 46 -2.39 17.25 -22.23
C VAL A 46 -3.54 16.23 -22.28
N PRO A 47 -3.31 14.98 -22.70
CA PRO A 47 -2.04 14.40 -23.15
C PRO A 47 -1.57 14.96 -24.51
N GLY A 48 -0.26 15.17 -24.63
CA GLY A 48 0.37 15.58 -25.90
C GLY A 48 0.62 14.41 -26.86
N PRO A 49 1.17 14.68 -28.06
CA PRO A 49 1.36 13.66 -29.09
C PRO A 49 2.25 12.49 -28.65
N LYS A 50 3.30 12.73 -27.86
CA LYS A 50 4.18 11.66 -27.33
C LYS A 50 3.46 10.85 -26.27
N SER A 51 2.76 11.49 -25.34
CA SER A 51 1.93 10.79 -24.35
C SER A 51 0.88 9.90 -25.02
N ASN A 52 0.22 10.39 -26.07
CA ASN A 52 -0.76 9.61 -26.83
C ASN A 52 -0.14 8.43 -27.59
N ALA A 53 1.08 8.58 -28.12
CA ALA A 53 1.80 7.46 -28.72
C ALA A 53 2.12 6.37 -27.69
N LEU A 54 2.70 6.74 -26.55
CA LEU A 54 2.99 5.80 -25.46
C LEU A 54 1.73 5.15 -24.90
N LYS A 55 0.60 5.87 -24.86
CA LYS A 55 -0.68 5.31 -24.45
C LYS A 55 -1.14 4.21 -25.41
N ARG A 56 -1.04 4.41 -26.73
CA ARG A 56 -1.38 3.38 -27.72
C ARG A 56 -0.51 2.14 -27.59
N ASP A 57 0.78 2.33 -27.31
CA ASP A 57 1.69 1.20 -27.09
C ASP A 57 1.29 0.41 -25.85
N LEU A 58 0.97 1.10 -24.74
CA LEU A 58 0.52 0.47 -23.50
C LEU A 58 -0.87 -0.18 -23.60
N ASP A 59 -1.77 0.40 -24.39
CA ASP A 59 -3.12 -0.14 -24.67
C ASP A 59 -3.08 -1.53 -25.30
N SER A 60 -1.98 -1.90 -25.97
CA SER A 60 -1.81 -3.24 -26.53
C SER A 60 -1.62 -4.34 -25.46
N ILE A 61 -1.29 -3.95 -24.21
CA ILE A 61 -0.92 -4.88 -23.14
C ILE A 61 -1.89 -4.78 -21.95
N GLN A 62 -2.48 -3.61 -21.70
CA GLN A 62 -3.42 -3.41 -20.59
C GLN A 62 -4.42 -2.29 -20.89
N ASN A 63 -5.55 -2.27 -20.17
CA ASN A 63 -6.50 -1.15 -20.26
C ASN A 63 -5.86 0.14 -19.72
N THR A 64 -5.80 1.19 -20.54
CA THR A 64 -5.23 2.49 -20.13
C THR A 64 -6.25 3.62 -20.06
N GLU A 65 -7.55 3.35 -19.95
CA GLU A 65 -8.60 4.39 -19.88
C GLU A 65 -8.36 5.44 -18.78
N LEU A 66 -7.72 5.04 -17.68
CA LEU A 66 -7.40 5.93 -16.56
C LEU A 66 -6.06 6.67 -16.71
N VAL A 67 -5.22 6.31 -17.69
CA VAL A 67 -3.94 6.99 -17.94
C VAL A 67 -4.19 8.39 -18.48
N ARG A 68 -3.68 9.40 -17.77
CA ARG A 68 -3.88 10.82 -18.12
C ARG A 68 -2.86 11.35 -19.11
N PHE A 69 -1.58 11.07 -18.87
CA PHE A 69 -0.42 11.42 -19.69
C PHE A 69 0.81 10.64 -19.17
N PHE A 70 1.91 10.65 -19.92
CA PHE A 70 3.17 9.99 -19.51
C PHE A 70 4.14 11.02 -18.92
N VAL A 71 4.84 10.64 -17.85
CA VAL A 71 5.60 11.57 -17.01
C VAL A 71 7.10 11.41 -17.26
N ASP A 72 7.80 12.54 -17.40
CA ASP A 72 9.26 12.62 -17.31
C ASP A 72 9.67 12.92 -15.85
N TYR A 73 9.79 11.84 -15.06
CA TYR A 73 10.15 11.95 -13.64
C TYR A 73 11.58 12.47 -13.43
N ALA A 74 12.50 12.29 -14.39
CA ALA A 74 13.86 12.77 -14.28
C ALA A 74 13.93 14.31 -14.29
N ARG A 75 12.96 14.96 -14.96
CA ARG A 75 12.89 16.42 -15.05
C ARG A 75 11.89 17.06 -14.08
N SER A 76 10.98 16.27 -13.52
CA SER A 76 10.05 16.75 -12.48
C SER A 76 10.80 17.25 -11.24
N ALA A 77 10.33 18.30 -10.57
CA ALA A 77 11.05 18.91 -9.45
C ALA A 77 10.12 19.62 -8.47
N GLY A 78 10.31 19.40 -7.18
CA GLY A 78 9.49 20.04 -6.14
C GLY A 78 8.02 19.75 -6.35
N ASN A 79 7.19 20.78 -6.49
CA ASN A 79 5.76 20.66 -6.72
C ASN A 79 5.37 20.50 -8.20
N TYR A 80 6.34 20.43 -9.12
CA TYR A 80 6.07 20.41 -10.55
C TYR A 80 6.30 19.04 -11.18
N ILE A 81 5.25 18.52 -11.79
CA ILE A 81 5.29 17.32 -12.63
C ILE A 81 5.51 17.73 -14.09
N MET A 82 6.48 17.09 -14.74
CA MET A 82 6.75 17.28 -16.16
C MET A 82 6.28 16.08 -16.96
N ASP A 83 5.51 16.30 -18.02
CA ASP A 83 5.16 15.22 -18.95
C ASP A 83 6.22 15.04 -20.05
N VAL A 84 6.13 13.94 -20.80
CA VAL A 84 7.06 13.61 -21.90
C VAL A 84 6.98 14.57 -23.09
N ASP A 85 5.91 15.36 -23.17
CA ASP A 85 5.68 16.39 -24.19
C ASP A 85 6.32 17.74 -23.79
N GLY A 86 6.84 17.85 -22.56
CA GLY A 86 7.56 19.01 -22.06
C GLY A 86 6.66 20.06 -21.40
N ASN A 87 5.42 19.69 -21.06
CA ASN A 87 4.53 20.48 -20.22
C ASN A 87 5.00 20.42 -18.76
N VAL A 88 4.97 21.56 -18.08
CA VAL A 88 5.32 21.71 -16.67
C VAL A 88 4.06 22.12 -15.92
N MET A 89 3.59 21.27 -15.01
CA MET A 89 2.32 21.44 -14.31
C MET A 89 2.55 21.48 -12.79
N LEU A 90 1.87 22.41 -12.11
CA LEU A 90 1.79 22.38 -10.64
C LEU A 90 0.95 21.17 -10.23
N ASP A 91 1.55 20.21 -9.55
CA ASP A 91 0.88 18.98 -9.14
C ASP A 91 0.23 19.12 -7.75
N LEU A 92 -1.08 19.36 -7.75
CA LEU A 92 -1.90 19.39 -6.53
C LEU A 92 -2.51 18.02 -6.18
N MET A 93 -2.16 16.98 -6.93
CA MET A 93 -2.66 15.61 -6.76
C MET A 93 -1.60 14.67 -6.18
N THR A 94 -0.32 14.97 -6.39
CA THR A 94 0.87 14.34 -5.75
C THR A 94 0.84 12.81 -5.82
N GLN A 95 0.48 12.28 -6.99
CA GLN A 95 0.33 10.84 -7.25
C GLN A 95 -0.63 10.15 -6.28
N ILE A 96 -1.83 10.70 -6.11
CA ILE A 96 -2.84 10.28 -5.13
C ILE A 96 -2.27 10.44 -3.71
N ALA A 97 -1.78 11.65 -3.40
CA ALA A 97 -1.23 12.00 -2.08
C ALA A 97 -0.11 11.07 -1.57
N SER A 98 0.72 10.53 -2.48
CA SER A 98 1.78 9.56 -2.15
C SER A 98 3.20 10.12 -2.24
N ILE A 99 3.39 11.31 -2.81
CA ILE A 99 4.69 12.01 -2.84
C ILE A 99 4.76 12.99 -1.66
N PRO A 100 5.57 12.71 -0.60
CA PRO A 100 5.51 13.49 0.64
C PRO A 100 6.31 14.79 0.63
N VAL A 101 7.37 14.88 -0.18
CA VAL A 101 8.34 16.01 -0.14
C VAL A 101 8.68 16.55 -1.53
N GLY A 102 7.79 16.35 -2.50
CA GLY A 102 7.98 16.75 -3.89
C GLY A 102 8.91 15.84 -4.71
N TYR A 103 8.92 16.08 -6.02
CA TYR A 103 9.72 15.34 -6.98
C TYR A 103 11.21 15.64 -6.85
N ASN A 104 12.05 14.62 -7.00
CA ASN A 104 13.51 14.74 -7.02
C ASN A 104 14.10 15.52 -5.84
N HIS A 105 13.51 15.35 -4.65
CA HIS A 105 13.93 16.04 -3.43
C HIS A 105 15.43 15.79 -3.14
N PRO A 106 16.26 16.85 -2.96
CA PRO A 106 17.72 16.72 -2.90
C PRO A 106 18.24 15.75 -1.84
N ARG A 107 17.59 15.68 -0.66
CA ARG A 107 17.99 14.75 0.41
C ARG A 107 17.71 13.28 0.07
N ILE A 108 16.66 13.00 -0.70
CA ILE A 108 16.34 11.63 -1.15
C ILE A 108 17.35 11.20 -2.20
N LEU A 109 17.60 12.04 -3.20
CA LEU A 109 18.61 11.77 -4.23
C LEU A 109 20.00 11.54 -3.61
N LYS A 110 20.39 12.38 -2.64
CA LYS A 110 21.64 12.20 -1.89
C LYS A 110 21.71 10.83 -1.19
N ALA A 111 20.62 10.38 -0.56
CA ALA A 111 20.57 9.08 0.09
C ALA A 111 20.63 7.91 -0.92
N LEU A 112 20.00 8.05 -2.08
CA LEU A 112 20.05 7.04 -3.16
C LEU A 112 21.46 6.89 -3.76
N MET A 113 22.22 7.98 -3.83
CA MET A 113 23.58 7.99 -4.38
C MET A 113 24.66 7.62 -3.36
N ASP A 114 24.32 7.48 -2.07
CA ASP A 114 25.27 7.11 -1.04
C ASP A 114 25.68 5.63 -1.20
N PRO A 115 26.97 5.32 -1.43
CA PRO A 115 27.45 3.94 -1.53
C PRO A 115 27.10 3.06 -0.33
N ALA A 116 26.94 3.65 0.86
CA ALA A 116 26.54 2.93 2.07
C ALA A 116 25.12 2.32 1.98
N ASN A 117 24.27 2.85 1.11
CA ASN A 117 22.88 2.39 0.96
C ASN A 117 22.68 1.37 -0.17
N LEU A 118 23.70 1.05 -0.97
CA LEU A 118 23.57 0.17 -2.14
C LEU A 118 23.01 -1.21 -1.78
N SER A 119 23.45 -1.78 -0.66
CA SER A 119 22.99 -3.11 -0.22
C SER A 119 21.50 -3.12 0.12
N THR A 120 20.96 -2.03 0.67
CA THR A 120 19.53 -1.85 0.98
C THR A 120 18.65 -1.94 -0.27
N PHE A 121 19.14 -1.42 -1.41
CA PHE A 121 18.40 -1.46 -2.67
C PHE A 121 18.56 -2.79 -3.41
N ALA A 122 19.76 -3.40 -3.35
CA ALA A 122 20.06 -4.62 -4.08
C ALA A 122 19.50 -5.89 -3.40
N ASN A 123 19.43 -5.89 -2.05
CA ASN A 123 19.11 -7.08 -1.28
C ASN A 123 17.84 -6.88 -0.46
N ARG A 124 16.69 -7.30 -0.99
CA ARG A 124 15.40 -7.20 -0.30
C ARG A 124 15.18 -8.42 0.60
N PRO A 125 15.23 -8.28 1.94
CA PRO A 125 15.12 -9.42 2.85
C PRO A 125 13.67 -9.86 3.09
N ALA A 126 13.51 -11.10 3.52
CA ALA A 126 12.31 -11.53 4.25
C ALA A 126 12.38 -10.96 5.68
N LEU A 127 11.88 -9.73 5.88
CA LEU A 127 12.03 -8.97 7.14
C LEU A 127 11.55 -9.71 8.40
N GLY A 128 10.57 -10.61 8.28
CA GLY A 128 10.08 -11.41 9.41
C GLY A 128 11.02 -12.55 9.84
N MET A 129 12.06 -12.86 9.06
CA MET A 129 13.00 -13.96 9.31
C MET A 129 14.45 -13.48 9.39
N HIS A 130 14.86 -12.62 8.45
CA HIS A 130 16.25 -12.16 8.29
C HIS A 130 16.31 -10.63 8.16
N PRO A 131 15.90 -9.87 9.19
CA PRO A 131 16.00 -8.42 9.14
C PRO A 131 17.46 -7.96 9.12
N PRO A 132 17.78 -6.82 8.49
CA PRO A 132 19.11 -6.22 8.55
C PRO A 132 19.42 -5.73 9.97
N ALA A 133 20.70 -5.63 10.32
CA ALA A 133 21.15 -5.31 11.69
C ALA A 133 20.58 -3.98 12.23
N GLN A 134 20.41 -2.99 11.36
CA GLN A 134 19.90 -1.66 11.69
C GLN A 134 18.36 -1.56 11.76
N PHE A 135 17.61 -2.62 11.44
CA PHE A 135 16.15 -2.53 11.26
C PHE A 135 15.43 -1.99 12.51
N GLY A 136 15.85 -2.41 13.71
CA GLY A 136 15.26 -1.94 14.96
C GLY A 136 15.48 -0.44 15.20
N SER A 137 16.69 0.06 14.95
CA SER A 137 16.99 1.50 15.06
C SER A 137 16.28 2.30 13.97
N ASP A 138 16.18 1.77 12.74
CA ASP A 138 15.48 2.44 11.64
C ASP A 138 14.01 2.66 11.97
N LEU A 139 13.33 1.63 12.48
CA LEU A 139 11.94 1.74 12.94
C LEU A 139 11.78 2.75 14.08
N SER A 140 12.69 2.69 15.06
CA SER A 140 12.68 3.57 16.22
C SER A 140 12.87 5.04 15.83
N ASN A 141 13.73 5.30 14.86
CA ASN A 141 14.05 6.65 14.38
C ASN A 141 13.03 7.19 13.36
N THR A 142 12.14 6.34 12.82
CA THR A 142 11.17 6.72 11.78
C THR A 142 9.72 6.55 12.25
N LEU A 143 9.19 5.34 12.18
CA LEU A 143 7.77 5.06 12.41
C LEU A 143 7.38 5.21 13.89
N VAL A 144 8.24 4.81 14.81
CA VAL A 144 7.94 4.89 16.25
C VAL A 144 8.02 6.33 16.77
N THR A 145 8.91 7.17 16.21
CA THR A 145 9.01 8.61 16.54
C THR A 145 7.67 9.35 16.37
N VAL A 146 6.82 8.89 15.45
CA VAL A 146 5.52 9.51 15.14
C VAL A 146 4.33 8.64 15.57
N ALA A 147 4.56 7.67 16.46
CA ALA A 147 3.50 6.79 16.92
C ALA A 147 2.44 7.56 17.73
N PRO A 148 1.14 7.29 17.51
CA PRO A 148 0.08 7.87 18.34
C PRO A 148 0.19 7.48 19.82
N PRO A 149 -0.31 8.30 20.75
CA PRO A 149 -0.33 7.96 22.17
C PRO A 149 -0.98 6.59 22.44
N GLY A 150 -0.30 5.75 23.23
CA GLY A 150 -0.76 4.40 23.58
C GLY A 150 -0.49 3.31 22.53
N ILE A 151 0.21 3.63 21.44
CA ILE A 151 0.65 2.66 20.43
C ILE A 151 2.18 2.58 20.46
N ASP A 152 2.73 1.46 20.90
CA ASP A 152 4.18 1.22 21.01
C ASP A 152 4.67 0.05 20.13
N GLN A 153 3.78 -0.58 19.37
CA GLN A 153 4.09 -1.69 18.46
C GLN A 153 3.96 -1.26 16.99
N VAL A 154 4.86 -1.76 16.15
CA VAL A 154 4.83 -1.55 14.70
C VAL A 154 5.01 -2.85 13.94
N MET A 155 4.20 -3.05 12.90
CA MET A 155 4.38 -4.10 11.91
C MET A 155 4.37 -3.45 10.52
N THR A 156 5.46 -3.59 9.78
CA THR A 156 5.60 -2.97 8.45
C THR A 156 4.90 -3.76 7.37
N MET A 157 4.21 -3.07 6.47
CA MET A 157 3.53 -3.62 5.29
C MET A 157 3.88 -2.77 4.06
N ALA A 158 3.75 -3.36 2.87
CA ALA A 158 4.22 -2.72 1.63
C ALA A 158 3.21 -1.73 1.01
N CYS A 159 1.92 -1.83 1.33
CA CYS A 159 0.89 -0.93 0.80
C CYS A 159 -0.29 -0.79 1.78
N GLY A 160 -1.15 0.20 1.55
CA GLY A 160 -2.31 0.46 2.40
C GLY A 160 -3.27 -0.72 2.53
N ALA A 161 -3.52 -1.46 1.43
CA ALA A 161 -4.45 -2.59 1.46
C ALA A 161 -3.93 -3.73 2.36
N CYS A 162 -2.66 -4.13 2.24
CA CYS A 162 -2.12 -5.18 3.11
C CYS A 162 -1.93 -4.72 4.56
N SER A 163 -1.74 -3.41 4.81
CA SER A 163 -1.85 -2.83 6.16
C SER A 163 -3.24 -3.06 6.75
N VAL A 164 -4.31 -2.76 6.00
CA VAL A 164 -5.70 -2.98 6.45
C VAL A 164 -6.00 -4.45 6.70
N GLU A 165 -5.62 -5.35 5.79
CA GLU A 165 -5.84 -6.80 5.95
C GLU A 165 -5.15 -7.36 7.20
N ASN A 166 -3.90 -6.94 7.47
CA ASN A 166 -3.19 -7.40 8.66
C ASN A 166 -3.71 -6.75 9.94
N ALA A 167 -4.15 -5.49 9.90
CA ALA A 167 -4.84 -4.85 11.02
C ALA A 167 -6.13 -5.59 11.38
N LEU A 168 -6.93 -5.98 10.38
CA LEU A 168 -8.13 -6.81 10.58
C LEU A 168 -7.80 -8.16 11.21
N LYS A 169 -6.81 -8.88 10.68
CA LYS A 169 -6.37 -10.16 11.27
C LYS A 169 -5.91 -10.00 12.72
N ALA A 170 -5.10 -8.97 13.01
CA ALA A 170 -4.65 -8.68 14.37
C ALA A 170 -5.83 -8.38 15.31
N ALA A 171 -6.80 -7.58 14.86
CA ALA A 171 -8.01 -7.28 15.62
C ALA A 171 -8.86 -8.54 15.89
N PHE A 172 -9.09 -9.37 14.88
CA PHE A 172 -9.83 -10.64 15.03
C PHE A 172 -9.11 -11.63 15.95
N MET A 173 -7.78 -11.75 15.83
CA MET A 173 -6.97 -12.58 16.71
C MET A 173 -7.02 -12.09 18.16
N ALA A 174 -6.88 -10.79 18.38
CA ALA A 174 -6.98 -10.18 19.70
C ALA A 174 -8.37 -10.42 20.31
N TYR A 175 -9.43 -10.26 19.51
CA TYR A 175 -10.80 -10.52 19.94
C TYR A 175 -11.02 -11.99 20.33
N ARG A 176 -10.63 -12.95 19.48
CA ARG A 176 -10.76 -14.39 19.82
C ARG A 176 -9.88 -14.79 21.00
N ARG A 177 -8.70 -14.20 21.16
CA ARG A 177 -7.84 -14.42 22.34
C ARG A 177 -8.55 -13.99 23.63
N ARG A 178 -9.25 -12.85 23.60
CA ARG A 178 -10.08 -12.40 24.74
C ARG A 178 -11.23 -13.37 25.02
N GLU A 179 -11.95 -13.83 24.00
CA GLU A 179 -13.03 -14.83 24.18
C GLU A 179 -12.54 -16.16 24.76
N ARG A 180 -11.30 -16.57 24.45
CA ARG A 180 -10.68 -17.77 25.03
C ARG A 180 -10.15 -17.56 26.45
N GLY A 181 -10.25 -16.35 27.01
CA GLY A 181 -9.64 -16.03 28.31
C GLY A 181 -8.12 -16.14 28.31
N GLY A 182 -7.46 -15.95 27.16
CA GLY A 182 -6.00 -16.09 27.00
C GLY A 182 -5.51 -17.52 26.75
N ASN A 183 -6.38 -18.53 26.80
CA ASN A 183 -6.03 -19.92 26.53
C ASN A 183 -5.63 -20.16 25.06
N PRO A 184 -4.79 -21.18 24.78
CA PRO A 184 -4.47 -21.58 23.41
C PRO A 184 -5.73 -22.08 22.66
N PRO A 185 -5.71 -22.10 21.31
CA PRO A 185 -6.81 -22.64 20.52
C PRO A 185 -7.09 -24.11 20.84
N SER A 186 -8.36 -24.53 20.78
CA SER A 186 -8.72 -25.94 20.94
C SER A 186 -8.33 -26.77 19.70
N GLN A 187 -8.24 -28.09 19.85
CA GLN A 187 -8.00 -28.99 18.71
C GLN A 187 -9.10 -28.89 17.64
N GLU A 188 -10.35 -28.71 18.05
CA GLU A 188 -11.47 -28.49 17.12
C GLU A 188 -11.30 -27.19 16.33
N GLU A 189 -10.91 -26.09 16.99
CA GLU A 189 -10.65 -24.82 16.31
C GLU A 189 -9.51 -24.96 15.29
N ILE A 190 -8.44 -25.66 15.65
CA ILE A 190 -7.32 -25.91 14.74
C ILE A 190 -7.80 -26.71 13.53
N GLN A 191 -8.48 -27.83 13.73
CA GLN A 191 -8.92 -28.72 12.65
C GLN A 191 -9.95 -28.07 11.71
N THR A 192 -10.89 -27.30 12.27
CA THR A 192 -11.95 -26.64 11.49
C THR A 192 -11.45 -25.41 10.74
N SER A 193 -10.40 -24.73 11.24
CA SER A 193 -9.79 -23.58 10.57
C SER A 193 -9.20 -23.93 9.20
N LEU A 194 -8.62 -25.12 9.06
CA LEU A 194 -8.07 -25.64 7.79
C LEU A 194 -9.15 -25.91 6.73
N LYS A 195 -10.43 -25.90 7.12
CA LYS A 195 -11.59 -26.19 6.28
C LYS A 195 -12.50 -24.97 6.09
N ASN A 196 -12.01 -23.77 6.41
CA ASN A 196 -12.78 -22.52 6.39
C ASN A 196 -14.09 -22.59 7.21
N SER A 197 -14.12 -23.41 8.26
CA SER A 197 -15.33 -23.72 9.03
C SER A 197 -15.23 -23.23 10.49
N PRO A 198 -16.34 -22.83 11.13
CA PRO A 198 -16.37 -22.63 12.58
C PRO A 198 -16.09 -23.93 13.36
N PRO A 199 -15.58 -23.85 14.60
CA PRO A 199 -15.22 -22.63 15.33
C PRO A 199 -13.86 -22.01 14.94
N GLY A 200 -13.05 -22.71 14.13
CA GLY A 200 -11.72 -22.28 13.70
C GLY A 200 -11.73 -21.01 12.87
N CYS A 201 -12.68 -20.88 11.94
CA CYS A 201 -12.98 -19.66 11.20
C CYS A 201 -14.27 -19.04 11.77
N PRO A 202 -14.17 -18.11 12.74
CA PRO A 202 -15.35 -17.54 13.37
C PRO A 202 -16.12 -16.61 12.44
N LYS A 203 -17.42 -16.47 12.70
CA LYS A 203 -18.27 -15.47 12.05
C LYS A 203 -18.09 -14.11 12.72
N LEU A 204 -16.91 -13.51 12.56
CA LEU A 204 -16.64 -12.13 12.99
C LEU A 204 -16.94 -11.13 11.88
N SER A 205 -17.14 -9.88 12.27
CA SER A 205 -17.36 -8.76 11.37
C SER A 205 -16.48 -7.57 11.75
N ALA A 206 -16.24 -6.70 10.78
CA ALA A 206 -15.63 -5.40 10.98
C ALA A 206 -16.59 -4.32 10.49
N LEU A 207 -16.88 -3.34 11.34
CA LEU A 207 -17.74 -2.22 10.99
C LEU A 207 -16.97 -1.22 10.12
N SER A 208 -17.63 -0.71 9.09
CA SER A 208 -17.12 0.33 8.19
C SER A 208 -18.17 1.43 8.00
N PHE A 209 -17.80 2.50 7.28
CA PHE A 209 -18.66 3.65 7.07
C PHE A 209 -19.01 3.84 5.60
N ASN A 210 -20.19 4.38 5.33
CA ASN A 210 -20.55 4.88 4.00
C ASN A 210 -19.46 5.84 3.48
N ASN A 211 -19.16 5.79 2.19
CA ASN A 211 -18.06 6.50 1.52
C ASN A 211 -16.63 6.17 1.98
N ALA A 212 -16.41 5.17 2.85
CA ALA A 212 -15.05 4.78 3.23
C ALA A 212 -14.27 4.17 2.06
N PHE A 213 -12.95 4.34 2.04
CA PHE A 213 -12.04 3.65 1.12
C PHE A 213 -10.87 3.06 1.90
N HIS A 214 -10.74 1.74 1.89
CA HIS A 214 -9.72 1.02 2.65
C HIS A 214 -8.82 0.14 1.76
N GLY A 215 -9.07 0.09 0.46
CA GLY A 215 -8.27 -0.68 -0.49
C GLY A 215 -9.14 -1.59 -1.36
N ARG A 216 -8.48 -2.46 -2.13
CA ARG A 216 -9.14 -3.29 -3.16
C ARG A 216 -8.86 -4.79 -3.06
N THR A 217 -8.09 -5.24 -2.06
CA THR A 217 -8.04 -6.67 -1.69
C THR A 217 -9.36 -7.07 -1.03
N MET A 218 -9.77 -8.34 -1.07
CA MET A 218 -11.14 -8.74 -0.71
C MET A 218 -11.61 -8.27 0.68
N GLY A 219 -10.76 -8.31 1.72
CA GLY A 219 -11.12 -7.85 3.07
C GLY A 219 -11.16 -6.32 3.16
N ALA A 220 -10.16 -5.64 2.59
CA ALA A 220 -10.15 -4.17 2.48
C ALA A 220 -11.30 -3.62 1.62
N LEU A 221 -11.70 -4.36 0.59
CA LEU A 221 -12.79 -4.03 -0.32
C LEU A 221 -14.15 -4.19 0.38
N ALA A 222 -14.28 -5.17 1.29
CA ALA A 222 -15.47 -5.31 2.13
C ALA A 222 -15.76 -4.05 2.94
N LEU A 223 -14.71 -3.33 3.38
CA LEU A 223 -14.82 -2.07 4.10
C LEU A 223 -14.94 -0.83 3.20
N THR A 224 -14.74 -0.96 1.89
CA THR A 224 -14.75 0.17 0.95
C THR A 224 -16.15 0.39 0.38
N HIS A 225 -16.68 1.62 0.40
CA HIS A 225 -18.05 1.97 -0.02
C HIS A 225 -18.11 3.28 -0.80
N THR A 226 -17.14 3.53 -1.69
CA THR A 226 -17.00 4.81 -2.43
C THR A 226 -17.72 4.85 -3.78
N LYS A 227 -17.48 3.87 -4.65
CA LYS A 227 -18.01 3.85 -6.03
C LYS A 227 -18.39 2.42 -6.41
N TRP A 228 -19.48 2.26 -7.15
CA TRP A 228 -19.96 0.95 -7.59
C TRP A 228 -18.91 0.17 -8.37
N VAL A 229 -18.15 0.84 -9.25
CA VAL A 229 -17.10 0.22 -10.09
C VAL A 229 -15.96 -0.39 -9.27
N HIS A 230 -15.80 -0.01 -8.00
CA HIS A 230 -14.83 -0.64 -7.12
C HIS A 230 -15.29 -2.00 -6.59
N LYS A 231 -16.61 -2.24 -6.51
CA LYS A 231 -17.20 -3.39 -5.80
C LYS A 231 -18.03 -4.34 -6.66
N LEU A 232 -18.61 -3.85 -7.76
CA LEU A 232 -19.47 -4.65 -8.63
C LEU A 232 -18.70 -5.91 -9.07
N ASP A 233 -19.40 -7.05 -9.09
CA ASP A 233 -18.88 -8.37 -9.48
C ASP A 233 -17.87 -9.04 -8.51
N PHE A 234 -17.56 -8.43 -7.36
CA PHE A 234 -16.70 -9.03 -6.33
C PHE A 234 -17.51 -9.61 -5.15
N PRO A 235 -17.19 -10.82 -4.66
CA PRO A 235 -17.81 -11.36 -3.45
C PRO A 235 -17.43 -10.52 -2.23
N SER A 236 -18.37 -10.34 -1.30
CA SER A 236 -18.18 -9.54 -0.10
C SER A 236 -18.86 -10.19 1.11
N PRO A 237 -18.24 -10.19 2.30
CA PRO A 237 -18.92 -10.62 3.51
C PRO A 237 -20.03 -9.62 3.90
N ASN A 238 -21.07 -10.11 4.55
CA ASN A 238 -22.14 -9.26 5.08
C ASN A 238 -21.72 -8.60 6.40
N TRP A 239 -20.81 -7.62 6.32
CA TRP A 239 -20.34 -6.83 7.46
C TRP A 239 -21.15 -5.53 7.62
N PRO A 240 -21.32 -5.02 8.86
CA PRO A 240 -22.13 -3.84 9.11
C PRO A 240 -21.48 -2.57 8.52
N ILE A 241 -22.32 -1.69 7.99
CA ILE A 241 -21.95 -0.41 7.40
C ILE A 241 -22.76 0.66 8.11
N ALA A 242 -22.10 1.64 8.71
CA ALA A 242 -22.73 2.77 9.40
C ALA A 242 -22.69 4.04 8.54
N SER A 243 -23.58 5.00 8.82
CA SER A 243 -23.49 6.33 8.21
C SER A 243 -22.30 7.12 8.73
N PHE A 244 -21.62 7.84 7.84
CA PHE A 244 -20.64 8.86 8.20
C PHE A 244 -21.33 10.24 8.20
N PRO A 245 -21.05 11.15 9.15
CA PRO A 245 -21.72 12.45 9.20
C PRO A 245 -21.51 13.29 7.94
N TYR A 246 -22.59 13.81 7.37
CA TYR A 246 -22.55 14.79 6.29
C TYR A 246 -22.82 16.18 6.83
N LEU A 247 -21.74 16.93 7.05
CA LEU A 247 -21.84 18.28 7.60
C LEU A 247 -22.28 19.29 6.53
N LYS A 248 -23.12 20.24 6.94
CA LYS A 248 -23.50 21.41 6.16
C LYS A 248 -22.47 22.54 6.37
N TYR A 249 -22.24 23.31 5.30
CA TYR A 249 -21.27 24.40 5.25
C TYR A 249 -21.95 25.70 4.78
N PRO A 250 -21.53 26.89 5.26
CA PRO A 250 -20.46 27.16 6.23
C PRO A 250 -20.73 26.55 7.61
N LEU A 251 -19.72 26.07 8.32
CA LEU A 251 -19.90 25.27 9.54
C LEU A 251 -20.58 26.07 10.66
N GLU A 252 -20.24 27.35 10.74
CA GLU A 252 -20.75 28.35 11.67
C GLU A 252 -22.27 28.57 11.54
N ASP A 253 -22.85 28.36 10.36
CA ASP A 253 -24.27 28.57 10.09
C ASP A 253 -25.13 27.35 10.45
N TYR A 254 -24.52 26.17 10.62
CA TYR A 254 -25.23 24.89 10.79
C TYR A 254 -24.78 24.10 12.02
N VAL A 255 -24.32 24.78 13.07
CA VAL A 255 -23.75 24.15 14.28
C VAL A 255 -24.70 23.12 14.90
N ASN A 256 -25.99 23.45 15.03
CA ASN A 256 -26.98 22.57 15.69
C ASN A 256 -27.31 21.36 14.82
N GLU A 257 -27.49 21.56 13.51
CA GLU A 257 -27.78 20.52 12.53
C GLU A 257 -26.61 19.54 12.42
N ASN A 258 -25.38 20.05 12.36
CA ASN A 258 -24.17 19.24 12.30
C ASN A 258 -23.99 18.41 13.56
N LYS A 259 -24.19 19.02 14.75
CA LYS A 259 -24.17 18.29 16.03
C LYS A 259 -25.25 17.20 16.10
N ALA A 260 -26.45 17.48 15.58
CA ALA A 260 -27.52 16.50 15.52
C ALA A 260 -27.20 15.33 14.57
N GLU A 261 -26.60 15.61 13.41
CA GLU A 261 -26.17 14.57 12.46
C GLU A 261 -25.05 13.69 13.04
N GLU A 262 -24.06 14.30 13.69
CA GLU A 262 -23.00 13.55 14.39
C GLU A 262 -23.58 12.65 15.49
N ALA A 263 -24.49 13.16 16.32
CA ALA A 263 -25.15 12.38 17.36
C ALA A 263 -25.96 11.20 16.78
N LYS A 264 -26.65 11.42 15.65
CA LYS A 264 -27.38 10.38 14.94
C LYS A 264 -26.45 9.28 14.40
N CYS A 265 -25.36 9.64 13.73
CA CYS A 265 -24.38 8.66 13.24
C CYS A 265 -23.73 7.87 14.38
N LEU A 266 -23.44 8.53 15.52
CA LEU A 266 -22.87 7.86 16.69
C LEU A 266 -23.87 6.88 17.33
N ALA A 267 -25.15 7.23 17.39
CA ALA A 267 -26.21 6.34 17.86
C ALA A 267 -26.35 5.11 16.96
N GLU A 268 -26.25 5.28 15.63
CA GLU A 268 -26.27 4.17 14.67
C GLU A 268 -25.10 3.19 14.89
N VAL A 269 -23.87 3.69 15.07
CA VAL A 269 -22.70 2.86 15.38
C VAL A 269 -22.93 2.05 16.66
N THR A 270 -23.48 2.69 17.69
CA THR A 270 -23.80 2.04 18.98
C THR A 270 -24.85 0.94 18.78
N HIS A 271 -25.89 1.20 17.99
CA HIS A 271 -26.92 0.22 17.68
C HIS A 271 -26.38 -0.99 16.91
N LEU A 272 -25.58 -0.76 15.84
CA LEU A 272 -24.95 -1.82 15.05
C LEU A 272 -24.00 -2.67 15.90
N HIS A 273 -23.26 -2.04 16.83
CA HIS A 273 -22.41 -2.76 17.77
C HIS A 273 -23.22 -3.71 18.67
N LEU A 274 -24.33 -3.24 19.25
CA LEU A 274 -25.21 -4.05 20.09
C LEU A 274 -25.88 -5.19 19.31
N LEU A 275 -26.28 -4.97 18.06
CA LEU A 275 -26.79 -6.04 17.19
C LEU A 275 -25.74 -7.13 16.95
N CYS A 276 -24.50 -6.74 16.70
CA CYS A 276 -23.40 -7.70 16.51
C CYS A 276 -23.10 -8.52 17.78
N LEU A 277 -23.27 -7.93 18.97
CA LEU A 277 -23.11 -8.63 20.24
C LEU A 277 -24.31 -9.56 20.54
N THR A 278 -25.53 -9.09 20.33
CA THR A 278 -26.76 -9.85 20.64
C THR A 278 -27.00 -11.02 19.69
N ALA A 279 -26.56 -10.93 18.43
CA ALA A 279 -26.57 -12.07 17.50
C ALA A 279 -25.76 -13.27 18.04
N LYS A 280 -24.73 -13.04 18.87
CA LYS A 280 -24.03 -14.12 19.59
C LYS A 280 -24.86 -14.71 20.72
N THR A 281 -25.57 -13.87 21.47
CA THR A 281 -26.41 -14.31 22.59
C THR A 281 -27.62 -15.12 22.11
N LEU A 282 -28.20 -14.76 20.97
CA LEU A 282 -29.30 -15.52 20.36
C LEU A 282 -28.81 -16.87 19.81
N ALA A 283 -27.63 -16.92 19.18
CA ALA A 283 -27.02 -18.18 18.75
C ALA A 283 -26.68 -19.11 19.93
N LEU A 284 -26.17 -18.57 21.05
CA LEU A 284 -25.93 -19.33 22.29
C LEU A 284 -27.23 -19.82 22.94
N ARG A 285 -28.32 -19.03 22.91
CA ARG A 285 -29.64 -19.47 23.41
C ARG A 285 -30.27 -20.55 22.53
N LEU A 286 -30.15 -20.46 21.20
CA LEU A 286 -30.68 -21.48 20.28
C LEU A 286 -29.92 -22.81 20.40
N VAL A 287 -28.60 -22.79 20.61
CA VAL A 287 -27.80 -24.01 20.84
C VAL A 287 -28.12 -24.68 22.19
N ASN A 288 -28.51 -23.91 23.22
CA ASN A 288 -28.92 -24.45 24.52
C ASN A 288 -30.38 -24.92 24.59
N ILE A 289 -31.21 -24.64 23.59
CA ILE A 289 -32.60 -25.14 23.51
C ILE A 289 -32.65 -26.47 22.72
N SER A 290 -31.58 -26.86 22.03
CA SER A 290 -31.48 -28.09 21.23
C SER A 290 -30.59 -29.19 21.83
N ARG A 291 -30.43 -29.24 23.15
CA ARG A 291 -29.84 -30.36 23.91
C ARG A 291 -30.73 -30.70 25.08
#